data_AF-I1C328-F1
#
_entry.id   AF-I1C328-F1
#
_cell.length_a   1.000
_cell.length_b   1.000
_cell.length_c   1.000
_cell.angle_alpha   90.00
_cell.angle_beta   90.00
_cell.angle_gamma   90.00
#
_symmetry.space_group_name_H-M   'P 1'
#
loop_
_entity.id
_entity.type
_entity.pdbx_description
1 polymer ?
#
loop_
_entity_poly.entity_id
_entity_poly.type
_entity_poly.pdbx_seq_one_letter_code
_entity_poly.pdbx_strand_id
1 'polypeptide(L)'
;MKVSAILFVLSSSVTFVYSLSLPSISDCPALPKRPLSTSVLDLRADDIKVIVALGDSVTAGLAADPDAQSLANYLKHYREDLIGASVGVDEARYCPATFFCLDPLHHPSVDHLNAAQTGATTAGLPDQVNYVLKYIGPRTRLINEWKMINLYIGYNDISSFCLPGMSPEHYGNEIYNNLKRLIDNTDNAFINVLTIERYDQLLMKVNEHPDYVKQFADKMNIRNYECVCCANGGIEKIGAQVELYNAQLEIAVDRIKQYIDGTIVDQLLGLNRRNKIAIVLQPLDMNTATVPYDATR
;
A
#
# COMPACT_ATOMS: atom_id res chain seq x y z
N MET A 1 -37.22 33.19 51.58
CA MET A 1 -36.44 32.79 50.39
C MET A 1 -34.95 32.78 50.73
N LYS A 2 -34.34 31.60 50.83
CA LYS A 2 -32.89 31.40 50.65
C LYS A 2 -32.72 30.07 49.94
N VAL A 3 -32.41 30.15 48.65
CA VAL A 3 -32.08 29.00 47.80
C VAL A 3 -30.61 28.70 48.03
N SER A 4 -30.30 27.47 48.46
CA SER A 4 -28.94 26.98 48.57
C SER A 4 -28.50 26.49 47.20
N ALA A 5 -27.51 27.13 46.59
CA ALA A 5 -26.90 26.67 45.35
C ALA A 5 -25.76 25.69 45.69
N ILE A 6 -25.92 24.43 45.30
CA ILE A 6 -24.86 23.43 45.34
C ILE A 6 -23.96 23.67 44.12
N LEU A 7 -22.71 24.05 44.37
CA LEU A 7 -21.69 24.25 43.34
C LEU A 7 -21.09 22.88 42.99
N PHE A 8 -21.41 22.33 41.82
CA PHE A 8 -20.69 21.18 41.27
C PHE A 8 -19.36 21.66 40.67
N VAL A 9 -18.25 21.26 41.29
CA VAL A 9 -16.91 21.47 40.72
C VAL A 9 -16.64 20.35 39.73
N LEU A 10 -16.76 20.65 38.43
CA LEU A 10 -16.26 19.79 37.36
C LEU A 10 -14.72 19.92 37.33
N SER A 11 -14.04 18.93 37.90
CA SER A 11 -12.59 18.76 37.74
C SER A 11 -12.31 18.28 36.31
N SER A 12 -11.93 19.18 35.41
CA SER A 12 -11.36 18.82 34.12
C SER A 12 -9.92 18.36 34.31
N SER A 13 -9.70 17.04 34.28
CA SER A 13 -8.36 16.47 34.21
C SER A 13 -7.75 16.80 32.84
N VAL A 14 -6.88 17.79 32.77
CA VAL A 14 -6.10 18.08 31.56
C VAL A 14 -4.99 17.04 31.47
N THR A 15 -5.18 16.00 30.65
CA THR A 15 -4.10 15.08 30.28
C THR A 15 -3.16 15.79 29.31
N PHE A 16 -1.96 16.13 29.79
CA PHE A 16 -0.85 16.54 28.93
C PHE A 16 -0.39 15.32 28.13
N VAL A 17 -0.65 15.31 26.81
CA VAL A 17 -0.06 14.32 25.90
C VAL A 17 1.30 14.85 25.50
N TYR A 18 2.36 14.34 26.11
CA TYR A 18 3.73 14.59 25.65
C TYR A 18 3.99 13.66 24.46
N SER A 19 4.29 14.21 23.28
CA SER A 19 4.84 13.43 22.18
C SER A 19 6.31 13.15 22.50
N LEU A 20 6.61 11.90 22.85
CA LEU A 20 7.99 11.43 22.91
C LEU A 20 8.43 11.12 21.48
N SER A 21 9.40 11.89 20.97
CA SER A 21 10.11 11.52 19.76
C SER A 21 11.17 10.49 20.15
N LEU A 22 10.90 9.23 19.84
CA LEU A 22 11.82 8.13 20.09
C LEU A 22 12.56 7.79 18.79
N PRO A 23 13.87 7.50 18.85
CA PRO A 23 14.68 7.24 17.68
C PRO A 23 14.43 5.83 17.09
N SER A 24 13.90 4.91 17.90
CA SER A 24 13.63 3.53 17.50
C SER A 24 12.27 3.05 17.99
N ILE A 25 11.62 2.19 17.20
CA ILE A 25 10.39 1.52 17.61
C ILE A 25 10.60 0.64 18.84
N SER A 26 11.82 0.12 19.04
CA SER A 26 12.16 -0.67 20.24
C SER A 26 11.98 0.08 21.54
N ASP A 27 12.01 1.42 21.49
CA ASP A 27 11.90 2.27 22.67
C ASP A 27 10.44 2.58 23.01
N CYS A 28 9.50 2.22 22.13
CA CYS A 28 8.08 2.41 22.38
C CYS A 28 7.58 1.46 23.47
N PRO A 29 6.69 1.93 24.37
CA PRO A 29 6.12 1.07 25.40
C PRO A 29 5.19 0.01 24.79
N ALA A 30 5.15 -1.16 25.43
CA ALA A 30 4.19 -2.19 25.06
C ALA A 30 2.74 -1.69 25.21
N LEU A 31 1.86 -2.16 24.33
CA LEU A 31 0.44 -1.81 24.37
C LEU A 31 -0.27 -2.52 25.53
N PRO A 32 -1.17 -1.83 26.28
CA PRO A 32 -1.99 -2.47 27.30
C PRO A 32 -2.85 -3.58 26.70
N LYS A 33 -2.86 -4.76 27.34
CA LYS A 33 -3.66 -5.90 26.89
C LYS A 33 -5.15 -5.58 26.91
N ARG A 34 -5.86 -6.01 25.88
CA ARG A 34 -7.33 -5.90 25.75
C ARG A 34 -7.87 -7.06 24.88
N PRO A 35 -9.21 -7.26 24.83
CA PRO A 35 -9.82 -8.16 23.86
C PRO A 35 -9.58 -7.70 22.42
N LEU A 36 -9.39 -8.64 21.49
CA LEU A 36 -9.24 -8.33 20.06
C LEU A 36 -10.39 -7.46 19.57
N SER A 37 -10.05 -6.49 18.71
CA SER A 37 -11.03 -5.60 18.14
C SER A 37 -12.09 -6.35 17.32
N THR A 38 -13.33 -5.87 17.38
CA THR A 38 -14.45 -6.37 16.59
C THR A 38 -14.87 -5.40 15.48
N SER A 39 -14.23 -4.24 15.40
CA SER A 39 -14.56 -3.13 14.50
C SER A 39 -13.29 -2.53 13.91
N VAL A 40 -13.34 -2.15 12.64
CA VAL A 40 -12.20 -1.51 11.97
C VAL A 40 -11.89 -0.12 12.56
N LEU A 41 -12.86 0.50 13.24
CA LEU A 41 -12.73 1.82 13.87
C LEU A 41 -11.98 1.80 15.21
N ASP A 42 -11.65 0.62 15.72
CA ASP A 42 -10.94 0.42 16.99
C ASP A 42 -9.77 -0.56 16.78
N LEU A 43 -9.00 -0.38 15.71
CA LEU A 43 -7.79 -1.18 15.46
C LEU A 43 -6.56 -0.57 16.13
N ARG A 44 -5.74 -1.44 16.71
CA ARG A 44 -4.38 -1.14 17.15
C ARG A 44 -3.38 -2.04 16.44
N ALA A 45 -2.11 -1.69 16.52
CA ALA A 45 -1.03 -2.48 15.93
C ALA A 45 -1.03 -3.95 16.40
N ASP A 46 -1.39 -4.22 17.67
CA ASP A 46 -1.45 -5.58 18.21
C ASP A 46 -2.68 -6.39 17.77
N ASP A 47 -3.71 -5.76 17.18
CA ASP A 47 -4.86 -6.48 16.61
C ASP A 47 -4.55 -7.10 15.25
N ILE A 48 -3.61 -6.52 14.48
CA ILE A 48 -3.30 -6.91 13.10
C ILE A 48 -2.40 -8.15 13.10
N LYS A 49 -2.88 -9.28 12.59
CA LYS A 49 -2.11 -10.54 12.52
C LYS A 49 -1.42 -10.75 11.18
N VAL A 50 -2.05 -10.23 10.14
CA VAL A 50 -1.67 -10.53 8.76
C VAL A 50 -1.34 -9.23 8.07
N ILE A 51 -0.16 -9.14 7.48
CA ILE A 51 0.18 -8.09 6.52
C ILE A 51 0.16 -8.68 5.11
N VAL A 52 -0.44 -7.96 4.18
CA VAL A 52 -0.56 -8.34 2.77
C VAL A 52 -0.08 -7.16 1.93
N ALA A 53 0.59 -7.47 0.82
CA ALA A 53 0.97 -6.46 -0.15
C ALA A 53 0.58 -6.91 -1.57
N LEU A 54 0.03 -6.00 -2.35
CA LEU A 54 -0.29 -6.14 -3.77
C LEU A 54 0.39 -4.98 -4.50
N GLY A 55 1.04 -5.24 -5.63
CA GLY A 55 1.81 -4.18 -6.28
C GLY A 55 2.71 -4.60 -7.41
N ASP A 56 3.58 -3.68 -7.79
CA ASP A 56 4.64 -3.88 -8.77
C ASP A 56 6.01 -4.07 -8.10
N SER A 57 7.11 -3.83 -8.83
CA SER A 57 8.48 -3.99 -8.35
C SER A 57 8.78 -3.15 -7.12
N VAL A 58 8.18 -1.96 -6.98
CA VAL A 58 8.43 -1.09 -5.82
C VAL A 58 7.91 -1.77 -4.56
N THR A 59 6.73 -2.37 -4.63
CA THR A 59 6.11 -3.10 -3.51
C THR A 59 6.75 -4.47 -3.27
N ALA A 60 7.19 -5.16 -4.32
CA ALA A 60 7.88 -6.44 -4.21
C ALA A 60 9.21 -6.32 -3.45
N GLY A 61 9.96 -5.24 -3.72
CA GLY A 61 11.25 -4.95 -3.09
C GLY A 61 11.19 -4.17 -1.77
N LEU A 62 10.00 -3.79 -1.28
CA LEU A 62 9.90 -2.87 -0.13
C LEU A 62 10.09 -3.58 1.22
N ALA A 63 11.30 -3.41 1.77
CA ALA A 63 11.59 -3.24 3.19
C ALA A 63 11.09 -4.36 4.16
N ALA A 64 11.14 -5.62 3.75
CA ALA A 64 10.92 -6.74 4.68
C ALA A 64 12.20 -7.18 5.43
N ASP A 65 13.34 -6.55 5.15
CA ASP A 65 14.58 -6.78 5.90
C ASP A 65 14.35 -6.51 7.39
N PRO A 66 14.90 -7.32 8.31
CA PRO A 66 14.64 -7.19 9.75
C PRO A 66 14.93 -5.79 10.32
N ASP A 67 15.93 -5.10 9.77
CA ASP A 67 16.38 -3.78 10.25
C ASP A 67 15.75 -2.62 9.46
N ALA A 68 14.92 -2.90 8.46
CA ALA A 68 14.28 -1.85 7.67
C ALA A 68 13.17 -1.15 8.46
N GLN A 69 13.04 0.15 8.25
CA GLN A 69 11.90 0.92 8.75
C GLN A 69 10.67 0.63 7.88
N SER A 70 9.92 -0.40 8.23
CA SER A 70 8.76 -0.85 7.47
C SER A 70 7.55 -1.08 8.35
N LEU A 71 6.37 -0.98 7.74
CA LEU A 71 5.10 -1.28 8.40
C LEU A 71 5.08 -2.70 8.97
N ALA A 72 5.69 -3.67 8.27
CA ALA A 72 5.81 -5.04 8.76
C ALA A 72 6.59 -5.09 10.09
N ASN A 73 7.76 -4.44 10.15
CA ASN A 73 8.60 -4.44 11.36
C ASN A 73 7.96 -3.63 12.49
N TYR A 74 7.31 -2.51 12.19
CA TYR A 74 6.54 -1.73 13.17
C TYR A 74 5.38 -2.53 13.77
N LEU A 75 4.65 -3.29 12.96
CA LEU A 75 3.58 -4.17 13.44
C LEU A 75 4.15 -5.37 14.21
N LYS A 76 5.26 -5.96 13.74
CA LYS A 76 5.94 -7.09 14.39
C LYS A 76 6.38 -6.76 15.81
N HIS A 77 6.80 -5.51 16.05
CA HIS A 77 7.15 -5.02 17.38
C HIS A 77 5.98 -5.14 18.39
N TYR A 78 4.75 -4.83 17.97
CA TYR A 78 3.56 -4.95 18.82
C TYR A 78 2.90 -6.33 18.77
N ARG A 79 3.23 -7.13 17.75
CA ARG A 79 2.69 -8.47 17.55
C ARG A 79 3.73 -9.44 17.03
N GLU A 80 4.33 -10.19 17.95
CA GLU A 80 5.39 -11.15 17.63
C GLU A 80 4.93 -12.28 16.69
N ASP A 81 3.65 -12.65 16.66
CA ASP A 81 3.10 -13.68 15.76
C ASP A 81 2.58 -13.13 14.42
N LEU A 82 2.92 -11.88 14.07
CA LEU A 82 2.61 -11.30 12.75
C LEU A 82 3.20 -12.17 11.63
N ILE A 83 2.40 -12.39 10.59
CA ILE A 83 2.76 -13.14 9.38
C ILE A 83 2.43 -12.35 8.10
N GLY A 84 3.08 -12.73 7.00
CA GLY A 84 2.72 -12.30 5.64
C GLY A 84 3.75 -11.41 4.95
N ALA A 85 4.67 -10.79 5.70
CA ALA A 85 5.82 -10.11 5.11
C ALA A 85 6.71 -11.11 4.35
N SER A 86 7.30 -10.66 3.24
CA SER A 86 8.29 -11.44 2.51
C SER A 86 9.56 -11.64 3.36
N VAL A 87 10.38 -12.63 3.01
CA VAL A 87 11.64 -12.93 3.70
C VAL A 87 12.71 -13.36 2.73
N GLY A 88 13.97 -13.06 3.05
CA GLY A 88 15.09 -13.45 2.20
C GLY A 88 15.14 -12.64 0.90
N VAL A 89 15.55 -13.29 -0.18
CA VAL A 89 15.80 -12.63 -1.47
C VAL A 89 15.08 -13.43 -2.56
N ASP A 90 14.33 -12.72 -3.40
CA ASP A 90 13.85 -13.24 -4.68
C ASP A 90 14.55 -12.49 -5.82
N GLU A 91 15.11 -13.25 -6.76
CA GLU A 91 15.85 -12.66 -7.88
C GLU A 91 14.88 -12.20 -8.96
N ALA A 92 15.11 -10.97 -9.47
CA ALA A 92 14.36 -10.48 -10.61
C ALA A 92 14.54 -11.44 -11.81
N ARG A 93 13.42 -11.81 -12.44
CA ARG A 93 13.44 -12.70 -13.60
C ARG A 93 13.66 -11.91 -14.87
N TYR A 94 14.65 -12.34 -15.66
CA TYR A 94 14.99 -11.71 -16.92
C TYR A 94 14.50 -12.52 -18.12
N CYS A 95 13.84 -11.84 -19.06
CA CYS A 95 13.29 -12.43 -20.27
C CYS A 95 13.84 -11.71 -21.52
N PRO A 96 14.40 -12.42 -22.53
CA PRO A 96 15.08 -11.78 -23.67
C PRO A 96 14.22 -10.79 -24.47
N ALA A 97 12.90 -11.01 -24.55
CA ALA A 97 12.01 -10.18 -25.35
C ALA A 97 11.61 -8.86 -24.68
N THR A 98 11.53 -8.85 -23.34
CA THR A 98 10.93 -7.76 -22.55
C THR A 98 11.86 -7.24 -21.45
N PHE A 99 13.11 -7.74 -21.41
CA PHE A 99 14.09 -7.60 -20.34
C PHE A 99 13.64 -8.22 -19.01
N PHE A 100 12.45 -7.90 -18.51
CA PHE A 100 11.83 -8.57 -17.36
C PHE A 100 10.79 -9.60 -17.80
N CYS A 101 10.68 -10.71 -17.07
CA CYS A 101 9.59 -11.66 -17.28
C CYS A 101 8.29 -11.10 -16.69
N LEU A 102 7.25 -11.02 -17.53
CA LEU A 102 5.97 -10.40 -17.19
C LEU A 102 4.88 -11.43 -16.86
N ASP A 103 5.17 -12.73 -17.02
CA ASP A 103 4.30 -13.79 -16.55
C ASP A 103 4.28 -13.81 -15.02
N PRO A 104 3.14 -14.14 -14.39
CA PRO A 104 3.11 -14.21 -12.94
C PRO A 104 3.86 -15.43 -12.40
N LEU A 105 4.68 -15.24 -11.37
CA LEU A 105 5.31 -16.31 -10.61
C LEU A 105 5.39 -15.91 -9.13
N HIS A 106 4.85 -16.76 -8.26
CA HIS A 106 4.95 -16.60 -6.80
C HIS A 106 5.86 -17.69 -6.24
N HIS A 107 6.71 -17.32 -5.29
CA HIS A 107 7.53 -18.18 -4.45
C HIS A 107 7.04 -18.14 -3.00
N PRO A 108 6.03 -18.95 -2.61
CA PRO A 108 5.37 -18.80 -1.30
C PRO A 108 6.29 -18.91 -0.07
N SER A 109 7.45 -19.55 -0.20
CA SER A 109 8.46 -19.66 0.85
C SER A 109 9.25 -18.37 1.10
N VAL A 110 9.20 -17.42 0.16
CA VAL A 110 9.90 -16.12 0.16
C VAL A 110 8.88 -15.00 0.20
N ASP A 111 7.86 -15.05 -0.65
CA ASP A 111 6.85 -14.00 -0.81
C ASP A 111 5.90 -13.91 0.38
N HIS A 112 5.60 -15.05 1.01
CA HIS A 112 4.52 -15.19 1.98
C HIS A 112 3.19 -14.58 1.46
N LEU A 113 2.81 -13.38 1.89
CA LEU A 113 1.60 -12.68 1.44
C LEU A 113 1.91 -11.33 0.77
N ASN A 114 3.18 -11.08 0.43
CA ASN A 114 3.54 -10.08 -0.54
C ASN A 114 3.36 -10.67 -1.94
N ALA A 115 2.24 -10.36 -2.59
CA ALA A 115 1.93 -10.86 -3.92
C ALA A 115 2.38 -9.90 -5.04
N ALA A 116 3.07 -8.82 -4.67
CA ALA A 116 3.57 -7.84 -5.63
C ALA A 116 4.62 -8.48 -6.54
N GLN A 117 4.63 -8.08 -7.81
CA GLN A 117 5.48 -8.70 -8.82
C GLN A 117 6.19 -7.67 -9.67
N THR A 118 7.47 -7.93 -9.95
CA THR A 118 8.26 -7.10 -10.85
C THR A 118 7.61 -7.02 -12.23
N GLY A 119 7.53 -5.82 -12.79
CA GLY A 119 6.93 -5.59 -14.11
C GLY A 119 5.39 -5.67 -14.16
N ALA A 120 4.71 -5.97 -13.05
CA ALA A 120 3.26 -6.03 -13.02
C ALA A 120 2.62 -4.66 -13.27
N THR A 121 1.66 -4.63 -14.20
CA THR A 121 0.67 -3.55 -14.33
C THR A 121 -0.61 -3.96 -13.59
N THR A 122 -1.63 -3.11 -13.61
CA THR A 122 -2.95 -3.47 -13.07
C THR A 122 -3.56 -4.73 -13.69
N ALA A 123 -3.16 -5.12 -14.90
CA ALA A 123 -3.54 -6.40 -15.52
C ALA A 123 -3.06 -7.63 -14.74
N GLY A 124 -2.04 -7.49 -13.89
CA GLY A 124 -1.53 -8.54 -13.01
C GLY A 124 -2.32 -8.70 -11.69
N LEU A 125 -3.12 -7.69 -11.28
CA LEU A 125 -3.85 -7.73 -10.02
C LEU A 125 -4.77 -8.94 -9.83
N PRO A 126 -5.48 -9.46 -10.87
CA PRO A 126 -6.30 -10.65 -10.70
C PRO A 126 -5.53 -11.86 -10.18
N ASP A 127 -4.29 -12.06 -10.65
CA ASP A 127 -3.40 -13.13 -10.20
C ASP A 127 -2.92 -12.89 -8.76
N GLN A 128 -2.50 -11.68 -8.43
CA GLN A 128 -2.08 -11.33 -7.07
C GLN A 128 -3.22 -11.49 -6.04
N VAL A 129 -4.44 -11.05 -6.39
CA VAL A 129 -5.64 -11.25 -5.57
C VAL A 129 -5.97 -12.76 -5.45
N ASN A 130 -5.84 -13.53 -6.53
CA ASN A 130 -6.00 -14.98 -6.48
C ASN A 130 -5.01 -15.64 -5.51
N TYR A 131 -3.76 -15.20 -5.55
CA TYR A 131 -2.70 -15.72 -4.72
C TYR A 131 -3.01 -15.51 -3.22
N VAL A 132 -3.27 -14.28 -2.80
CA VAL A 132 -3.49 -13.97 -1.37
C VAL A 132 -4.77 -14.62 -0.83
N LEU A 133 -5.83 -14.71 -1.63
CA LEU A 133 -7.10 -15.32 -1.22
C LEU A 133 -6.99 -16.82 -0.91
N LYS A 134 -5.95 -17.51 -1.38
CA LYS A 134 -5.65 -18.90 -0.96
C LYS A 134 -5.36 -19.00 0.55
N TYR A 135 -4.90 -17.91 1.15
CA TYR A 135 -4.47 -17.87 2.55
C TYR A 135 -5.41 -17.08 3.45
N ILE A 136 -5.98 -15.99 2.93
CA ILE A 136 -6.81 -15.06 3.72
C ILE A 136 -8.30 -15.11 3.36
N GLY A 137 -8.65 -15.85 2.29
CA GLY A 137 -10.00 -15.93 1.76
C GLY A 137 -10.92 -16.90 2.50
N PRO A 138 -12.10 -17.22 1.94
CA PRO A 138 -13.08 -18.07 2.60
C PRO A 138 -12.52 -19.48 2.85
N ARG A 139 -12.91 -20.10 3.97
CA ARG A 139 -12.49 -21.46 4.38
C ARG A 139 -10.99 -21.59 4.69
N THR A 140 -10.30 -20.48 4.89
CA THR A 140 -8.91 -20.45 5.38
C THR A 140 -8.89 -20.23 6.89
N ARG A 141 -7.74 -20.50 7.53
CA ARG A 141 -7.56 -20.23 8.97
C ARG A 141 -7.46 -18.74 9.29
N LEU A 142 -7.09 -17.90 8.31
CA LEU A 142 -6.83 -16.48 8.52
C LEU A 142 -8.05 -15.60 8.20
N ILE A 143 -9.17 -16.16 7.74
CA ILE A 143 -10.36 -15.38 7.33
C ILE A 143 -10.83 -14.39 8.41
N ASN A 144 -10.83 -14.82 9.68
CA ASN A 144 -11.28 -14.01 10.82
C ASN A 144 -10.18 -13.19 11.50
N GLU A 145 -8.93 -13.28 11.06
CA GLU A 145 -7.82 -12.51 11.63
C GLU A 145 -7.79 -11.09 11.05
N TRP A 146 -7.39 -10.06 11.80
CA TRP A 146 -7.27 -8.73 11.21
C TRP A 146 -6.09 -8.64 10.24
N LYS A 147 -6.36 -8.03 9.08
CA LYS A 147 -5.41 -7.88 7.98
C LYS A 147 -5.12 -6.41 7.73
N MET A 148 -3.85 -6.07 7.57
CA MET A 148 -3.41 -4.82 6.96
C MET A 148 -3.01 -5.13 5.52
N ILE A 149 -3.77 -4.61 4.55
CA ILE A 149 -3.54 -4.88 3.14
C ILE A 149 -3.07 -3.59 2.48
N ASN A 150 -1.88 -3.60 1.89
CA ASN A 150 -1.35 -2.47 1.12
C ASN A 150 -1.47 -2.76 -0.37
N LEU A 151 -2.05 -1.83 -1.12
CA LEU A 151 -2.05 -1.84 -2.59
C LEU A 151 -1.24 -0.65 -3.07
N TYR A 152 -0.17 -0.93 -3.81
CA TYR A 152 0.68 0.10 -4.41
C TYR A 152 1.22 -0.40 -5.75
N ILE A 153 0.58 0.10 -6.80
CA ILE A 153 0.77 -0.32 -8.19
C ILE A 153 0.52 0.87 -9.10
N GLY A 154 1.21 0.91 -10.23
CA GLY A 154 0.91 1.87 -11.30
C GLY A 154 2.16 2.41 -12.01
N TYR A 155 3.35 2.09 -11.49
CA TYR A 155 4.62 2.44 -12.14
C TYR A 155 4.68 1.89 -13.54
N ASN A 156 4.39 0.59 -13.69
CA ASN A 156 4.45 -0.07 -14.97
C ASN A 156 3.29 0.34 -15.89
N ASP A 157 2.12 0.66 -15.33
CA ASP A 157 0.99 1.17 -16.11
C ASP A 157 1.32 2.51 -16.77
N ILE A 158 1.87 3.46 -16.01
CA ILE A 158 2.36 4.72 -16.57
C ILE A 158 3.55 4.45 -17.50
N SER A 159 4.48 3.58 -17.13
CA SER A 159 5.66 3.27 -17.96
C SER A 159 5.31 2.72 -19.35
N SER A 160 4.08 2.22 -19.51
CA SER A 160 3.53 1.70 -20.75
C SER A 160 2.33 2.49 -21.29
N PHE A 161 2.08 3.72 -20.79
CA PHE A 161 0.90 4.54 -21.14
C PHE A 161 0.65 4.75 -22.65
N CYS A 162 1.71 4.67 -23.45
CA CYS A 162 1.67 4.87 -24.90
C CYS A 162 1.31 3.60 -25.69
N LEU A 163 1.13 2.46 -25.01
CA LEU A 163 0.72 1.20 -25.61
C LEU A 163 -0.82 1.07 -25.65
N PRO A 164 -1.38 0.34 -26.64
CA PRO A 164 -2.82 0.13 -26.72
C PRO A 164 -3.39 -0.50 -25.44
N GLY A 165 -4.47 0.07 -24.90
CA GLY A 165 -5.14 -0.42 -23.70
C GLY A 165 -4.60 0.15 -22.38
N MET A 166 -3.46 0.84 -22.39
CA MET A 166 -2.85 1.43 -21.19
C MET A 166 -3.39 2.84 -20.93
N SER A 167 -4.69 2.95 -20.60
CA SER A 167 -5.33 4.22 -20.27
C SER A 167 -5.55 4.40 -18.76
N PRO A 168 -5.60 5.65 -18.26
CA PRO A 168 -5.96 5.93 -16.87
C PRO A 168 -7.29 5.28 -16.45
N GLU A 169 -8.30 5.29 -17.33
CA GLU A 169 -9.61 4.69 -17.05
C GLU A 169 -9.54 3.17 -16.95
N HIS A 170 -8.71 2.52 -17.79
CA HIS A 170 -8.47 1.09 -17.68
C HIS A 170 -7.86 0.75 -16.31
N TYR A 171 -6.81 1.48 -15.93
CA TYR A 171 -6.15 1.37 -14.62
C TYR A 171 -7.14 1.51 -13.45
N GLY A 172 -7.95 2.58 -13.44
CA GLY A 172 -8.95 2.79 -12.38
C GLY A 172 -10.01 1.68 -12.31
N ASN A 173 -10.44 1.15 -13.46
CA ASN A 173 -11.40 0.05 -13.52
C ASN A 173 -10.81 -1.27 -13.00
N GLU A 174 -9.57 -1.59 -13.36
CA GLU A 174 -8.89 -2.79 -12.86
C GLU A 174 -8.69 -2.74 -11.33
N ILE A 175 -8.30 -1.58 -10.79
CA ILE A 175 -8.20 -1.39 -9.35
C ILE A 175 -9.55 -1.59 -8.65
N TYR A 176 -10.60 -0.95 -9.14
CA TYR A 176 -11.94 -1.13 -8.60
C TYR A 176 -12.37 -2.62 -8.61
N ASN A 177 -12.23 -3.30 -9.75
CA ASN A 177 -12.67 -4.68 -9.90
C ASN A 177 -11.94 -5.62 -8.94
N ASN A 178 -10.63 -5.46 -8.79
CA ASN A 178 -9.81 -6.32 -7.96
C ASN A 178 -9.95 -6.02 -6.47
N LEU A 179 -10.06 -4.75 -6.06
CA LEU A 179 -10.40 -4.38 -4.69
C LEU A 179 -11.78 -4.92 -4.31
N LYS A 180 -12.78 -4.74 -5.18
CA LYS A 180 -14.12 -5.29 -4.95
C LYS A 180 -14.06 -6.79 -4.71
N ARG A 181 -13.34 -7.52 -5.57
CA ARG A 181 -13.18 -8.97 -5.45
C ARG A 181 -12.49 -9.38 -4.15
N LEU A 182 -11.44 -8.68 -3.76
CA LEU A 182 -10.73 -8.91 -2.50
C LEU A 182 -11.66 -8.73 -1.30
N ILE A 183 -12.41 -7.62 -1.27
CA ILE A 183 -13.37 -7.30 -0.20
C ILE A 183 -14.53 -8.29 -0.16
N ASP A 184 -15.01 -8.77 -1.31
CA ASP A 184 -16.08 -9.77 -1.37
C ASP A 184 -15.66 -11.14 -0.81
N ASN A 185 -14.35 -11.38 -0.67
CA ASN A 185 -13.78 -12.66 -0.26
C ASN A 185 -12.89 -12.55 0.98
N THR A 186 -12.88 -11.41 1.65
CA THR A 186 -12.07 -11.17 2.86
C THR A 186 -12.95 -10.47 3.89
N ASP A 187 -12.85 -10.86 5.16
CA ASP A 187 -13.49 -10.14 6.26
C ASP A 187 -12.52 -9.06 6.81
N ASN A 188 -12.42 -8.95 8.14
CA ASN A 188 -11.51 -8.13 8.94
C ASN A 188 -10.27 -7.59 8.20
N ALA A 189 -10.40 -6.40 7.59
CA ALA A 189 -9.34 -5.81 6.77
C ALA A 189 -9.31 -4.28 6.87
N PHE A 190 -8.10 -3.74 7.07
CA PHE A 190 -7.78 -2.35 6.79
C PHE A 190 -6.99 -2.32 5.49
N ILE A 191 -7.54 -1.68 4.47
CA ILE A 191 -6.94 -1.61 3.13
C ILE A 191 -6.36 -0.20 2.94
N ASN A 192 -5.05 -0.14 2.78
CA ASN A 192 -4.32 1.08 2.46
C ASN A 192 -3.96 1.07 0.97
N VAL A 193 -4.49 2.03 0.23
CA VAL A 193 -4.16 2.22 -1.19
C VAL A 193 -3.25 3.42 -1.30
N LEU A 194 -2.07 3.24 -1.87
CA LEU A 194 -1.10 4.33 -2.04
C LEU A 194 -1.21 4.95 -3.42
N THR A 195 -1.14 6.27 -3.50
CA THR A 195 -1.01 6.97 -4.78
C THR A 195 0.37 6.72 -5.39
N ILE A 196 0.45 6.86 -6.71
CA ILE A 196 1.73 6.88 -7.41
C ILE A 196 2.41 8.21 -7.09
N GLU A 197 3.63 8.20 -6.58
CA GLU A 197 4.38 9.42 -6.29
C GLU A 197 4.84 10.14 -7.56
N ARG A 198 5.25 11.39 -7.38
CA ARG A 198 5.79 12.26 -8.44
C ARG A 198 7.23 11.87 -8.80
N TYR A 199 7.42 10.63 -9.22
CA TYR A 199 8.72 10.09 -9.61
C TYR A 199 9.32 10.80 -10.84
N ASP A 200 8.50 11.51 -11.63
CA ASP A 200 8.96 12.44 -12.66
C ASP A 200 9.93 13.48 -12.08
N GLN A 201 9.69 13.98 -10.87
CA GLN A 201 10.58 14.93 -10.21
C GLN A 201 11.89 14.27 -9.74
N LEU A 202 11.86 12.99 -9.38
CA LEU A 202 13.08 12.22 -9.08
C LEU A 202 13.95 12.08 -10.34
N LEU A 203 13.32 11.82 -11.49
CA LEU A 203 14.02 11.76 -12.77
C LEU A 203 14.68 13.11 -13.14
N MET A 204 14.06 14.24 -12.77
CA MET A 204 14.69 15.56 -12.94
C MET A 204 15.98 15.68 -12.12
N LYS A 205 15.94 15.27 -10.84
CA LYS A 205 17.10 15.31 -9.95
C LYS A 205 18.25 14.43 -10.43
N VAL A 206 17.94 13.25 -10.96
CA VAL A 206 18.94 12.36 -11.55
C VAL A 206 19.65 13.02 -12.74
N ASN A 207 18.93 13.78 -13.58
CA ASN A 207 19.54 14.51 -14.69
C ASN A 207 20.42 15.69 -14.23
N GLU A 208 20.07 16.32 -13.10
CA GLU A 208 20.89 17.39 -12.47
C GLU A 208 22.20 16.84 -11.89
N HIS A 209 22.24 15.56 -11.51
CA HIS A 209 23.36 14.89 -10.85
C HIS A 209 23.72 13.55 -11.52
N PRO A 210 24.25 13.55 -12.77
CA PRO A 210 24.45 12.33 -13.55
C PRO A 210 25.52 11.39 -12.96
N ASP A 211 26.41 11.88 -12.11
CA ASP A 211 27.42 11.12 -11.36
C ASP A 211 26.81 10.18 -10.31
N TYR A 212 25.55 10.42 -9.92
CA TYR A 212 24.81 9.56 -9.01
C TYR A 212 24.43 8.21 -9.65
N VAL A 213 24.23 8.18 -10.97
CA VAL A 213 23.80 6.96 -11.67
C VAL A 213 25.00 6.07 -11.92
N LYS A 214 25.10 4.98 -11.16
CA LYS A 214 26.05 3.90 -11.47
C LYS A 214 25.68 3.29 -12.81
N GLN A 215 26.59 3.35 -13.76
CA GLN A 215 26.40 2.74 -15.07
C GLN A 215 26.73 1.25 -15.02
N PHE A 216 25.94 0.46 -15.74
CA PHE A 216 26.31 -0.91 -16.03
C PHE A 216 27.62 -0.95 -16.84
N ALA A 217 28.42 -2.01 -16.67
CA ALA A 217 29.74 -2.12 -17.29
C ALA A 217 29.69 -2.06 -18.83
N ASP A 218 28.59 -2.52 -19.42
CA ASP A 218 28.29 -2.48 -20.85
C ASP A 218 27.58 -1.19 -21.30
N LYS A 219 27.42 -0.20 -20.41
CA LYS A 219 26.70 1.05 -20.61
C LYS A 219 25.22 0.86 -20.95
N MET A 220 24.64 -0.29 -20.59
CA MET A 220 23.21 -0.50 -20.68
C MET A 220 22.47 0.58 -19.88
N ASN A 221 21.45 1.19 -20.50
CA ASN A 221 20.52 2.08 -19.81
C ASN A 221 19.23 1.33 -19.50
N ILE A 222 19.09 0.87 -18.26
CA ILE A 222 17.95 0.07 -17.79
C ILE A 222 16.61 0.79 -17.97
N ARG A 223 16.62 2.12 -17.94
CA ARG A 223 15.42 2.94 -18.13
C ARG A 223 14.76 2.72 -19.49
N ASN A 224 15.53 2.35 -20.52
CA ASN A 224 14.98 2.04 -21.84
C ASN A 224 14.07 0.80 -21.81
N TYR A 225 14.19 -0.03 -20.78
CA TYR A 225 13.43 -1.26 -20.60
C TYR A 225 12.37 -1.13 -19.51
N GLU A 226 12.69 -0.44 -18.41
CA GLU A 226 11.74 -0.17 -17.32
C GLU A 226 10.60 0.74 -17.74
N CYS A 227 10.86 1.68 -18.66
CA CYS A 227 9.87 2.64 -19.11
C CYS A 227 9.88 2.86 -20.61
N VAL A 228 9.25 1.93 -21.32
CA VAL A 228 9.10 1.94 -22.79
C VAL A 228 8.52 3.25 -23.31
N CYS A 229 7.61 3.87 -22.56
CA CYS A 229 6.96 5.13 -22.96
C CYS A 229 7.65 6.40 -22.45
N CYS A 230 8.71 6.30 -21.61
CA CYS A 230 9.43 7.47 -21.12
C CYS A 230 10.19 8.22 -22.21
N ALA A 231 10.57 7.54 -23.29
CA ALA A 231 11.16 8.19 -24.46
C ALA A 231 10.13 8.99 -25.28
N ASN A 232 8.82 8.68 -25.15
CA ASN A 232 7.72 9.20 -25.97
C ASN A 232 7.05 10.46 -25.38
N GLY A 233 7.84 11.45 -24.99
CA GLY A 233 7.35 12.79 -24.60
C GLY A 233 8.02 13.46 -23.40
N GLY A 234 9.11 12.91 -22.89
CA GLY A 234 9.90 13.54 -21.82
C GLY A 234 9.27 13.45 -20.44
N ILE A 235 9.98 13.99 -19.44
CA ILE A 235 9.63 13.89 -18.01
C ILE A 235 8.28 14.58 -17.71
N GLU A 236 8.00 15.72 -18.34
CA GLU A 236 6.74 16.46 -18.14
C GLU A 236 5.51 15.61 -18.48
N LYS A 237 5.58 14.83 -19.56
CA LYS A 237 4.49 13.95 -19.96
C LYS A 237 4.28 12.82 -18.96
N ILE A 238 5.36 12.29 -18.37
CA ILE A 238 5.27 11.31 -17.29
C ILE A 238 4.59 11.92 -16.07
N GLY A 239 4.97 13.14 -15.66
CA GLY A 239 4.30 13.85 -14.58
C GLY A 239 2.79 14.04 -14.82
N ALA A 240 2.41 14.41 -16.05
CA ALA A 240 0.99 14.50 -16.43
C ALA A 240 0.27 13.14 -16.37
N GLN A 241 0.94 12.04 -16.75
CA GLN A 241 0.36 10.70 -16.58
C GLN A 241 0.17 10.34 -15.10
N VAL A 242 1.12 10.67 -14.22
CA VAL A 242 0.97 10.44 -12.77
C VAL A 242 -0.31 11.11 -12.25
N GLU A 243 -0.56 12.36 -12.63
CA GLU A 243 -1.77 13.08 -12.24
C GLU A 243 -3.05 12.40 -12.76
N LEU A 244 -3.08 11.99 -14.04
CA LEU A 244 -4.23 11.33 -14.64
C LEU A 244 -4.53 9.96 -14.01
N TYR A 245 -3.50 9.17 -13.75
CA TYR A 245 -3.64 7.84 -13.14
C TYR A 245 -4.05 7.94 -11.66
N ASN A 246 -3.48 8.88 -10.90
CA ASN A 246 -3.92 9.12 -9.51
C ASN A 246 -5.36 9.64 -9.43
N ALA A 247 -5.80 10.48 -10.37
CA ALA A 247 -7.21 10.89 -10.44
C ALA A 247 -8.15 9.69 -10.65
N GLN A 248 -7.76 8.72 -11.46
CA GLN A 248 -8.53 7.49 -11.66
C GLN A 248 -8.44 6.53 -10.46
N LEU A 249 -7.32 6.53 -9.73
CA LEU A 249 -7.19 5.82 -8.46
C LEU A 249 -8.17 6.36 -7.42
N GLU A 250 -8.25 7.68 -7.26
CA GLU A 250 -9.19 8.37 -6.37
C GLU A 250 -10.63 7.96 -6.68
N ILE A 251 -11.02 8.02 -7.96
CA ILE A 251 -12.33 7.59 -8.43
C ILE A 251 -12.59 6.12 -8.08
N ALA A 252 -11.62 5.23 -8.31
CA ALA A 252 -11.75 3.80 -8.00
C ALA A 252 -11.94 3.56 -6.49
N VAL A 253 -11.15 4.22 -5.65
CA VAL A 253 -11.23 4.09 -4.19
C VAL A 253 -12.54 4.66 -3.65
N ASP A 254 -13.01 5.79 -4.17
CA ASP A 254 -14.29 6.37 -3.75
C ASP A 254 -15.48 5.49 -4.15
N ARG A 255 -15.42 4.85 -5.33
CA ARG A 255 -16.39 3.82 -5.72
C ARG A 255 -16.37 2.62 -4.75
N ILE A 256 -15.20 2.24 -4.23
CA ILE A 256 -15.09 1.17 -3.23
C ILE A 256 -15.62 1.61 -1.87
N LYS A 257 -15.36 2.84 -1.43
CA LYS A 257 -15.96 3.38 -0.18
C LYS A 257 -17.48 3.35 -0.25
N GLN A 258 -18.06 3.85 -1.34
CA GLN A 258 -19.51 3.77 -1.59
C GLN A 258 -20.02 2.33 -1.58
N TYR A 259 -19.24 1.40 -2.13
CA TYR A 259 -19.58 -0.02 -2.12
C TYR A 259 -19.54 -0.64 -0.71
N ILE A 260 -18.58 -0.25 0.14
CA ILE A 260 -18.47 -0.69 1.53
C ILE A 260 -19.59 -0.10 2.39
N ASP A 261 -19.88 1.19 2.21
CA ASP A 261 -20.90 1.92 2.96
C ASP A 261 -22.32 1.39 2.70
N GLY A 262 -22.51 0.69 1.58
CA GLY A 262 -23.80 0.12 1.18
C GLY A 262 -24.80 1.19 0.75
N THR A 263 -26.06 0.79 0.56
CA THR A 263 -27.11 1.76 0.27
C THR A 263 -27.55 2.48 1.53
N ILE A 264 -28.19 3.65 1.36
CA ILE A 264 -28.82 4.36 2.49
C ILE A 264 -29.86 3.50 3.22
N VAL A 265 -30.51 2.57 2.50
CA VAL A 265 -31.45 1.61 3.08
C VAL A 265 -30.72 0.59 3.95
N ASP A 266 -29.56 0.08 3.51
CA ASP A 266 -28.73 -0.83 4.31
C ASP A 266 -28.24 -0.16 5.59
N GLN A 267 -27.87 1.12 5.51
CA GLN A 267 -27.47 1.92 6.66
C GLN A 267 -28.63 2.14 7.64
N LEU A 268 -29.80 2.56 7.15
CA LEU A 268 -31.00 2.80 7.97
C LEU A 268 -31.52 1.53 8.66
N LEU A 269 -31.39 0.38 8.01
CA LEU A 269 -31.82 -0.91 8.57
C LEU A 269 -30.76 -1.59 9.44
N GLY A 270 -29.58 -0.98 9.61
CA GLY A 270 -28.45 -1.61 10.33
C GLY A 270 -27.96 -2.90 9.67
N LEU A 271 -28.24 -3.05 8.38
CA LEU A 271 -27.86 -4.21 7.56
C LEU A 271 -26.48 -4.05 6.93
N ASN A 272 -25.78 -2.93 7.17
CA ASN A 272 -24.43 -2.75 6.67
C ASN A 272 -23.49 -3.80 7.29
N ARG A 273 -23.19 -4.85 6.52
CA ARG A 273 -22.44 -6.04 6.95
C ARG A 273 -20.92 -5.81 6.95
N ARG A 274 -20.42 -4.64 6.56
CA ARG A 274 -18.99 -4.39 6.32
C ARG A 274 -18.33 -3.46 7.34
N ASN A 275 -18.84 -3.41 8.57
CA ASN A 275 -18.21 -2.67 9.68
C ASN A 275 -16.81 -3.17 10.09
N LYS A 276 -16.31 -4.24 9.46
CA LYS A 276 -14.98 -4.81 9.67
C LYS A 276 -14.02 -4.57 8.52
N ILE A 277 -14.40 -3.73 7.56
CA ILE A 277 -13.55 -3.37 6.43
C ILE A 277 -13.50 -1.85 6.33
N ALA A 278 -12.28 -1.30 6.26
CA ALA A 278 -12.05 0.09 5.92
C ALA A 278 -11.06 0.16 4.77
N ILE A 279 -11.21 1.18 3.93
CA ILE A 279 -10.28 1.52 2.88
C ILE A 279 -9.87 2.98 3.02
N VAL A 280 -8.58 3.25 2.89
CA VAL A 280 -8.04 4.60 2.84
C VAL A 280 -7.20 4.76 1.58
N LEU A 281 -7.25 5.97 1.01
CA LEU A 281 -6.27 6.42 0.03
C LEU A 281 -5.23 7.23 0.79
N GLN A 282 -3.98 6.78 0.75
CA GLN A 282 -2.85 7.47 1.33
C GLN A 282 -2.04 8.12 0.21
N PRO A 283 -2.04 9.46 0.12
CA PRO A 283 -1.16 10.16 -0.81
C PRO A 283 0.29 9.87 -0.47
N LEU A 284 1.03 9.36 -1.45
CA LEU A 284 2.49 9.24 -1.40
C LEU A 284 3.09 10.47 -2.08
N ASP A 285 3.09 11.58 -1.34
CA ASP A 285 3.56 12.88 -1.84
C ASP A 285 5.08 13.00 -1.61
N MET A 286 5.84 12.08 -2.20
CA MET A 286 7.30 12.23 -2.29
C MET A 286 7.60 13.25 -3.40
N ASN A 287 7.98 14.46 -2.99
CA ASN A 287 8.50 15.47 -3.88
C ASN A 287 10.01 15.62 -3.65
N THR A 288 10.69 16.36 -4.51
CA THR A 288 12.15 16.55 -4.39
C THR A 288 12.61 17.19 -3.07
N ALA A 289 11.71 17.83 -2.31
CA ALA A 289 12.03 18.39 -1.01
C ALA A 289 11.95 17.35 0.13
N THR A 290 11.30 16.20 -0.09
CA THR A 290 11.14 15.14 0.91
C THR A 290 12.06 13.95 0.70
N VAL A 291 12.73 13.85 -0.46
CA VAL A 291 13.81 12.87 -0.67
C VAL A 291 15.12 13.45 -0.16
N PRO A 292 15.71 12.91 0.92
CA PRO A 292 16.97 13.40 1.42
C PRO A 292 18.05 12.99 0.41
N TYR A 293 18.43 13.92 -0.45
CA TYR A 293 19.50 13.74 -1.44
C TYR A 293 20.79 13.17 -0.81
N ASP A 294 21.09 13.52 0.44
CA ASP A 294 22.26 13.01 1.17
C ASP A 294 22.05 11.59 1.74
N ALA A 295 20.81 11.12 1.93
CA ALA A 295 20.52 9.78 2.43
C ALA A 295 20.59 8.70 1.35
N THR A 296 20.69 9.10 0.08
CA THR A 296 20.77 8.18 -1.05
C THR A 296 22.22 8.02 -1.57
N ARG A 297 23.19 8.75 -1.00
CA ARG A 297 24.63 8.62 -1.32
C ARG A 297 25.29 7.39 -0.68
#